data_AF-D2U4A9-F1
#
_entry.id   AF-D2U4A9-F1
#
_cell.length_a   1.000
_cell.length_b   1.000
_cell.length_c   1.000
_cell.angle_alpha   90.00
_cell.angle_beta   90.00
_cell.angle_gamma   90.00
#
_symmetry.space_group_name_H-M   'P 1'
#
loop_
_entity.id
_entity.type
_entity.pdbx_description
1 polymer ?
#
loop_
_entity_poly.entity_id
_entity_poly.type
_entity_poly.pdbx_seq_one_letter_code
_entity_poly.pdbx_strand_id
1 'polypeptide(L)'
;MLPLTEQQIKAYKQIFPELANDQLETAVLYAMGIPEKNIAFFRSVTYATVRKCIERIKQIYEVDSISHLRSVFQARIFHFNTMNCYKHIDNSVNYSEYQ
;
A
#
# COMPACT_ATOMS: atom_id res chain seq x y z
N MET A 1 12.89 1.89 10.57
CA MET A 1 12.42 2.05 9.18
C MET A 1 12.16 3.53 8.99
N LEU A 2 12.71 4.14 7.93
CA LEU A 2 12.44 5.55 7.63
C LEU A 2 10.98 5.70 7.13
N PRO A 3 10.34 6.87 7.32
CA PRO A 3 9.04 7.15 6.73
C PRO A 3 9.08 6.94 5.20
N LEU A 4 7.92 6.64 4.61
CA LEU A 4 7.84 6.49 3.16
C LEU A 4 8.32 7.77 2.47
N THR A 5 9.19 7.64 1.47
CA THR A 5 9.64 8.78 0.67
C THR A 5 8.49 9.34 -0.17
N GLU A 6 8.57 10.59 -0.61
CA GLU A 6 7.55 11.18 -1.49
C GLU A 6 7.34 10.36 -2.77
N GLN A 7 8.42 9.78 -3.31
CA GLN A 7 8.34 8.91 -4.48
C GLN A 7 7.58 7.62 -4.18
N GLN A 8 7.81 7.01 -3.01
CA GLN A 8 7.06 5.84 -2.57
C GLN A 8 5.58 6.19 -2.33
N ILE A 9 5.29 7.31 -1.69
CA ILE A 9 3.92 7.80 -1.48
C ILE A 9 3.22 7.98 -2.82
N LYS A 10 3.87 8.61 -3.80
CA LYS A 10 3.31 8.82 -5.13
C LYS A 10 3.01 7.50 -5.84
N ALA A 11 3.90 6.51 -5.74
CA ALA A 11 3.68 5.18 -6.31
C ALA A 11 2.49 4.47 -5.63
N TYR A 12 2.45 4.45 -4.29
CA TYR A 12 1.34 3.84 -3.56
C TYR A 12 0.01 4.57 -3.78
N LYS A 13 0.03 5.89 -4.03
CA LYS A 13 -1.17 6.66 -4.38
C LYS A 13 -1.77 6.30 -5.73
N GLN A 14 -0.99 5.75 -6.66
CA GLN A 14 -1.54 5.19 -7.90
C GLN A 14 -2.35 3.92 -7.63
N ILE A 15 -1.98 3.17 -6.58
CA ILE A 15 -2.63 1.91 -6.19
C ILE A 15 -3.82 2.20 -5.27
N PHE A 16 -3.67 3.14 -4.32
CA PHE A 16 -4.64 3.46 -3.27
C PHE A 16 -4.98 4.97 -3.25
N PRO A 17 -5.60 5.51 -4.31
CA PRO A 17 -5.91 6.94 -4.41
C PRO A 17 -6.81 7.47 -3.28
N GLU A 18 -7.71 6.63 -2.76
CA GLU A 18 -8.71 6.93 -1.74
C GLU A 18 -8.13 7.17 -0.33
N LEU A 19 -6.90 6.73 -0.07
CA LEU A 19 -6.28 6.85 1.24
C LEU A 19 -5.48 8.14 1.36
N ALA A 20 -5.70 8.93 2.41
CA ALA A 20 -4.81 10.05 2.74
C ALA A 20 -3.37 9.57 3.01
N ASN A 21 -2.36 10.44 2.89
CA ASN A 21 -0.95 10.03 2.99
C ASN A 21 -0.60 9.36 4.33
N ASP A 22 -1.20 9.83 5.42
CA ASP A 22 -1.05 9.28 6.77
C ASP A 22 -1.71 7.89 6.92
N GLN A 23 -2.86 7.69 6.26
CA GLN A 23 -3.55 6.41 6.16
C GLN A 23 -2.75 5.42 5.30
N LEU A 24 -2.21 5.91 4.18
CA LEU A 24 -1.40 5.14 3.24
C LEU A 24 -0.17 4.56 3.93
N GLU A 25 0.58 5.41 4.65
CA GLU A 25 1.77 4.98 5.38
C GLU A 25 1.43 3.91 6.43
N THR A 26 0.37 4.12 7.21
CA THR A 26 -0.10 3.13 8.19
C THR A 26 -0.44 1.82 7.52
N ALA A 27 -1.19 1.87 6.43
CA ALA A 27 -1.72 0.70 5.78
C ALA A 27 -0.62 -0.10 5.06
N VAL A 28 0.37 0.57 4.45
CA VAL A 28 1.53 -0.06 3.83
C VAL A 28 2.37 -0.79 4.87
N LEU A 29 2.76 -0.11 5.96
CA LEU A 29 3.54 -0.73 7.04
C LEU A 29 2.79 -1.92 7.65
N TYR A 30 1.48 -1.79 7.80
CA TYR A 30 0.62 -2.83 8.34
C TYR A 30 0.46 -4.04 7.41
N ALA A 31 0.34 -3.80 6.10
CA ALA A 31 0.28 -4.84 5.06
C ALA A 31 1.60 -5.63 4.95
N MET A 32 2.74 -5.00 5.28
CA MET A 32 4.05 -5.64 5.41
C MET A 32 4.22 -6.47 6.69
N GLY A 33 3.19 -6.54 7.53
CA GLY A 33 3.24 -7.35 8.76
C GLY A 33 3.86 -6.64 9.96
N ILE A 34 4.11 -5.33 9.87
CA ILE A 34 4.68 -4.58 10.99
C ILE A 34 3.63 -4.46 12.12
N PRO A 35 3.99 -4.78 13.37
CA PRO A 35 3.08 -4.63 14.51
C PRO A 35 2.69 -3.16 14.73
N GLU A 36 1.44 -2.93 15.13
CA GLU A 36 0.89 -1.57 15.38
C GLU A 36 1.72 -0.72 16.34
N LYS A 37 2.32 -1.33 17.38
CA LYS A 37 3.24 -0.64 18.31
C LYS A 37 4.48 -0.11 17.60
N ASN A 38 5.02 -0.87 16.66
CA ASN A 38 6.18 -0.47 15.88
C ASN A 38 5.80 0.57 14.82
N ILE A 39 4.59 0.47 14.25
CA ILE A 39 4.04 1.52 13.37
C ILE A 39 3.91 2.83 14.14
N ALA A 40 3.40 2.80 15.36
CA ALA A 40 3.28 3.98 16.21
C ALA A 40 4.64 4.63 16.46
N PHE A 41 5.66 3.82 16.76
CA PHE A 41 7.04 4.26 16.88
C PHE A 41 7.59 4.86 15.57
N PHE A 42 7.42 4.19 14.43
CA PHE A 42 7.94 4.67 13.14
C PHE A 42 7.27 5.95 12.66
N ARG A 43 5.98 6.12 12.96
CA ARG A 43 5.21 7.30 12.60
C ARG A 43 5.28 8.42 13.65
N SER A 44 5.98 8.21 14.76
CA SER A 44 6.02 9.14 15.90
C SER A 44 4.63 9.55 16.40
N VAL A 45 3.70 8.59 16.45
CA VAL A 45 2.32 8.80 16.94
C VAL A 45 1.98 7.81 18.06
N THR A 46 0.85 8.01 18.72
CA THR A 46 0.40 7.06 19.76
C THR A 46 -0.13 5.76 19.15
N TYR A 47 -0.05 4.68 19.92
CA TYR A 47 -0.68 3.41 19.57
C TYR A 47 -2.19 3.55 19.29
N ALA A 48 -2.89 4.38 20.06
CA ALA A 48 -4.30 4.68 19.86
C ALA A 48 -4.55 5.40 18.52
N THR A 49 -3.65 6.28 18.08
CA THR A 49 -3.71 6.94 16.77
C THR A 49 -3.63 5.92 15.64
N VAL A 50 -2.69 4.97 15.72
CA VAL A 50 -2.55 3.89 14.72
C VAL A 50 -3.82 3.05 14.64
N ARG A 51 -4.37 2.64 15.79
CA ARG A 51 -5.60 1.83 15.83
C ARG A 51 -6.80 2.56 15.23
N LYS A 52 -6.98 3.84 15.56
CA LYS A 52 -8.03 4.68 14.95
C LYS A 52 -7.84 4.83 13.43
N CYS A 53 -6.60 4.96 12.98
CA CYS A 53 -6.28 5.03 11.56
C CYS A 53 -6.65 3.73 10.85
N ILE A 54 -6.31 2.57 11.42
CA ILE A 54 -6.67 1.25 10.90
C ILE A 54 -8.20 1.07 10.83
N GLU A 55 -8.94 1.43 11.87
CA GLU A 55 -10.41 1.34 11.84
C GLU A 55 -11.02 2.23 10.76
N ARG A 56 -10.47 3.43 10.55
CA ARG A 56 -10.90 4.30 9.45
C ARG A 56 -10.60 3.69 8.08
N ILE A 57 -9.43 3.08 7.92
CA ILE A 57 -9.06 2.37 6.69
C ILE A 57 -10.01 1.19 6.44
N LYS A 58 -10.35 0.42 7.49
CA LYS A 58 -11.32 -0.68 7.40
C LYS A 58 -12.70 -0.20 6.93
N GLN A 59 -13.15 0.96 7.39
CA GLN A 59 -14.39 1.58 6.91
C GLN A 59 -14.32 1.98 5.44
N ILE A 60 -13.20 2.55 4.99
CA ILE A 60 -13.00 2.92 3.57
C ILE A 60 -13.07 1.68 2.66
N TYR A 61 -12.55 0.55 3.13
CA TYR A 61 -12.52 -0.70 2.37
C TYR A 61 -13.68 -1.64 2.64
N GLU A 62 -14.61 -1.26 3.52
CA GLU A 62 -15.76 -2.08 3.92
C GLU A 62 -15.33 -3.49 4.39
N VAL A 63 -14.26 -3.56 5.20
CA VAL A 63 -13.72 -4.83 5.73
C VAL A 63 -13.78 -4.89 7.26
N ASP A 64 -14.28 -6.01 7.78
CA ASP A 64 -14.47 -6.18 9.22
C ASP A 64 -13.22 -6.73 9.92
N SER A 65 -12.33 -7.39 9.18
CA SER A 65 -11.16 -8.06 9.73
C SER A 65 -9.83 -7.49 9.23
N ILE A 66 -8.85 -7.57 10.12
CA ILE A 66 -7.44 -7.25 9.85
C ILE A 66 -6.89 -8.11 8.70
N SER A 67 -7.25 -9.39 8.67
CA SER A 67 -6.83 -10.32 7.63
C SER A 67 -7.36 -9.91 6.27
N HIS A 68 -8.64 -9.51 6.19
CA HIS A 68 -9.22 -9.00 4.94
C HIS A 68 -8.53 -7.73 4.48
N LEU A 69 -8.24 -6.80 5.39
CA LEU A 69 -7.52 -5.58 5.03
C LEU A 69 -6.15 -5.90 4.42
N ARG A 70 -5.39 -6.83 5.01
CA ARG A 70 -4.10 -7.28 4.44
C ARG A 70 -4.27 -7.94 3.08
N SER A 71 -5.28 -8.80 2.92
CA SER A 71 -5.56 -9.47 1.65
C SER A 71 -5.89 -8.46 0.54
N VAL A 72 -6.70 -7.44 0.81
CA VAL A 72 -7.03 -6.36 -0.16
C VAL A 72 -5.76 -5.63 -0.60
N PHE A 73 -4.90 -5.27 0.35
CA PHE A 73 -3.65 -4.56 0.05
C PHE A 73 -2.70 -5.40 -0.79
N GLN A 74 -2.48 -6.64 -0.38
CA GLN A 74 -1.60 -7.56 -1.09
C GLN A 74 -2.13 -7.85 -2.50
N ALA A 75 -3.44 -8.10 -2.66
CA ALA A 75 -4.06 -8.34 -3.95
C ALA A 75 -3.92 -7.14 -4.89
N ARG A 76 -4.19 -5.92 -4.42
CA ARG A 76 -4.06 -4.70 -5.26
C ARG A 76 -2.62 -4.41 -5.64
N ILE A 77 -1.67 -4.52 -4.70
CA ILE A 77 -0.25 -4.36 -5.00
C ILE A 77 0.21 -5.42 -6.00
N PHE A 78 -0.17 -6.68 -5.81
CA PHE A 78 0.18 -7.76 -6.72
C PHE A 78 -0.42 -7.55 -8.12
N HIS A 79 -1.70 -7.19 -8.20
CA HIS A 79 -2.37 -6.91 -9.47
C HIS A 79 -1.73 -5.71 -10.20
N PHE A 80 -1.44 -4.62 -9.49
CA PHE A 80 -0.77 -3.46 -10.07
C PHE A 80 0.62 -3.81 -10.63
N ASN A 81 1.42 -4.56 -9.86
CA ASN A 81 2.74 -4.98 -10.31
C ASN A 81 2.66 -5.94 -11.51
N THR A 82 1.77 -6.93 -11.50
CA THR A 82 1.60 -7.86 -12.62
C THR A 82 1.15 -7.14 -13.90
N MET A 83 0.23 -6.18 -13.82
CA MET A 83 -0.16 -5.35 -14.95
C MET A 83 1.00 -4.51 -15.50
N ASN A 84 1.83 -3.93 -14.63
CA ASN A 84 3.00 -3.17 -15.07
C ASN A 84 4.07 -4.07 -15.70
N CYS A 85 4.32 -5.26 -15.13
CA CYS A 85 5.21 -6.25 -15.74
C CYS A 85 4.72 -6.66 -17.13
N TYR A 86 3.42 -6.91 -17.31
CA TYR A 86 2.86 -7.23 -18.61
C TYR A 86 3.06 -6.11 -19.64
N LYS A 87 2.82 -4.85 -19.26
CA LYS A 87 3.09 -3.68 -20.11
C LYS A 87 4.56 -3.59 -20.51
N HIS A 88 5.50 -3.88 -19.61
CA HIS A 88 6.92 -3.88 -19.94
C HIS A 88 7.30 -5.00 -20.91
N ILE A 89 6.71 -6.18 -20.76
CA ILE A 89 6.92 -7.31 -21.68
C ILE A 89 6.35 -6.98 -23.07
N ASP A 90 5.11 -6.52 -23.16
CA ASP A 90 4.46 -6.15 -24.42
C ASP A 90 5.23 -5.04 -25.17
N ASN A 91 5.72 -4.03 -24.44
CA ASN A 91 6.59 -3.01 -25.03
C ASN A 91 7.93 -3.62 -25.50
N SER A 92 8.55 -4.54 -24.75
CA SER A 92 9.81 -5.18 -25.17
C SER A 92 9.67 -6.08 -26.40
N VAL A 93 8.53 -6.76 -26.54
CA VAL A 93 8.22 -7.60 -27.73
C VAL A 93 7.97 -6.73 -28.95
N ASN A 94 7.27 -5.61 -28.80
CA ASN A 94 7.06 -4.66 -29.90
C ASN A 94 8.39 -4.09 -30.42
N TYR A 95 9.39 -3.82 -29.57
CA TYR A 95 10.69 -3.32 -30.05
C TYR A 95 11.54 -4.37 -30.79
N SER A 96 11.34 -5.67 -30.51
CA SER A 96 12.06 -6.75 -31.20
C SER A 96 11.51 -7.10 -32.59
N GLU A 97 10.32 -6.60 -32.97
CA GLU A 97 9.76 -6.78 -34.32
C GLU A 97 10.18 -5.67 -35.30
N TYR A 98 10.90 -4.65 -34.84
CA TYR A 98 11.41 -3.54 -35.65
C TYR A 98 12.95 -3.47 -35.74
N GLN A 99 13.66 -4.54 -35.36
CA GLN A 99 15.10 -4.72 -35.59
C GLN A 99 15.37 -5.89 -36.51
#